data_AF-A0A0R2XNL7-F1
#
_entry.id   AF-A0A0R2XNL7-F1
#
_cell.length_a   1.000
_cell.length_b   1.000
_cell.length_c   1.000
_cell.angle_alpha   90.00
_cell.angle_beta   90.00
_cell.angle_gamma   90.00
#
_symmetry.space_group_name_H-M   'P 1'
#
loop_
_entity.id
_entity.type
_entity.pdbx_description
1 polymer ?
#
loop_
_entity_poly.entity_id
_entity_poly.type
_entity_poly.pdbx_seq_one_letter_code
_entity_poly.pdbx_strand_id
1 'polypeptide(L)'
;MAKTYLWQAPEFPHFYYNPAVVKSLEAAFKSEVKRLDTILKKQDLVFDDVFTEEIIANSEIEGVLLDRESVHSSFVQNITPAREKEQGAVALMRMALVHHAEPLSHELLFAMQWQ
;
A
#
# COMPACT_ATOMS: atom_id res chain seq x y z
N MET A 1 -31.77 2.48 3.29
CA MET A 1 -31.13 3.78 2.97
C MET A 1 -30.34 3.61 1.69
N ALA A 2 -30.52 4.48 0.71
CA ALA A 2 -29.71 4.45 -0.51
C ALA A 2 -28.24 4.72 -0.15
N LYS A 3 -27.30 3.94 -0.70
CA LYS A 3 -25.86 4.19 -0.50
C LYS A 3 -25.49 5.47 -1.24
N THR A 4 -25.05 6.49 -0.51
CA THR A 4 -24.41 7.68 -1.09
C THR A 4 -22.93 7.36 -1.32
N TYR A 5 -22.50 7.43 -2.57
CA TYR A 5 -21.09 7.27 -2.93
C TYR A 5 -20.34 8.60 -2.79
N LEU A 6 -19.04 8.56 -2.50
CA LEU A 6 -18.21 9.76 -2.30
C LEU A 6 -18.24 10.71 -3.51
N TRP A 7 -18.23 10.17 -4.73
CA TRP A 7 -18.28 10.95 -5.98
C TRP A 7 -19.61 11.68 -6.20
N GLN A 8 -20.65 11.37 -5.41
CA GLN A 8 -21.95 12.04 -5.46
C GLN A 8 -21.99 13.30 -4.56
N ALA A 9 -20.96 13.54 -3.76
CA ALA A 9 -20.88 14.76 -2.96
C ALA A 9 -20.62 15.96 -3.87
N PRO A 10 -21.34 17.09 -3.70
CA PRO A 10 -21.12 18.31 -4.49
C PRO A 10 -19.68 18.84 -4.41
N GLU A 11 -19.04 18.59 -3.28
CA GLU A 11 -17.68 19.03 -2.99
C GLU A 11 -16.61 18.13 -3.63
N PHE A 12 -16.97 17.01 -4.28
CA PHE A 12 -15.99 16.14 -4.92
C PHE A 12 -15.48 16.77 -6.24
N PRO A 13 -14.16 16.81 -6.53
CA PRO A 13 -13.02 16.32 -5.74
C PRO A 13 -12.35 17.40 -4.86
N HIS A 14 -13.01 18.53 -4.65
CA HIS A 14 -12.53 19.68 -3.88
C HIS A 14 -12.66 19.46 -2.37
N PHE A 15 -11.77 18.63 -1.83
CA PHE A 15 -11.74 18.33 -0.40
C PHE A 15 -11.23 19.50 0.45
N TYR A 16 -11.81 19.65 1.65
CA TYR A 16 -11.39 20.63 2.65
C TYR A 16 -10.47 19.98 3.71
N TYR A 17 -9.29 20.55 3.90
CA TYR A 17 -8.38 20.18 4.99
C TYR A 17 -8.70 21.02 6.24
N ASN A 18 -9.14 20.36 7.32
CA ASN A 18 -9.30 20.99 8.62
C ASN A 18 -8.10 20.65 9.53
N PRO A 19 -7.12 21.55 9.71
CA PRO A 19 -5.95 21.26 10.52
C PRO A 19 -6.30 20.94 11.97
N ALA A 20 -7.38 21.51 12.52
CA ALA A 20 -7.78 21.29 13.91
C ALA A 20 -8.23 19.83 14.15
N VAL A 21 -8.84 19.21 13.15
CA VAL A 21 -9.24 17.78 13.20
C VAL A 21 -8.03 16.89 12.91
N VAL A 22 -7.29 17.20 11.84
CA VAL A 22 -6.27 16.29 11.31
C VAL A 22 -4.98 16.27 12.15
N LYS A 23 -4.61 17.38 12.81
CA LYS A 23 -3.33 17.49 13.54
C LYS A 23 -3.13 16.43 14.61
N SER A 24 -4.18 16.11 15.38
CA SER A 24 -4.08 15.08 16.42
C SER A 24 -3.93 13.68 15.83
N LEU A 25 -4.62 13.40 14.72
CA LEU A 25 -4.54 12.14 13.97
C LEU A 25 -3.16 11.97 13.32
N GLU A 26 -2.62 13.02 12.71
CA GLU A 26 -1.26 13.01 12.16
C GLU A 26 -0.20 12.77 13.24
N ALA A 27 -0.37 13.36 14.42
CA ALA A 27 0.54 13.14 15.54
C ALA A 27 0.50 11.69 16.03
N ALA A 28 -0.71 11.12 16.15
CA ALA A 28 -0.90 9.72 16.49
C ALA A 28 -0.27 8.80 15.43
N PHE A 29 -0.54 9.04 14.15
CA PHE A 29 0.04 8.30 13.05
C PHE A 29 1.58 8.31 13.09
N LYS A 30 2.20 9.49 13.24
CA LYS A 30 3.67 9.61 13.36
C LYS A 30 4.23 8.84 14.56
N SER A 31 3.49 8.80 15.68
CA SER A 31 3.88 8.01 16.85
C SER A 31 3.87 6.51 16.55
N GLU A 32 2.82 6.03 15.89
CA GLU A 32 2.70 4.61 15.52
C GLU A 32 3.78 4.19 14.51
N VAL A 33 4.10 5.05 13.52
CA VAL A 33 5.19 4.79 12.56
C VAL A 33 6.55 4.66 13.28
N LYS A 34 6.84 5.53 14.26
CA LYS A 34 8.07 5.41 15.07
C LYS A 34 8.10 4.13 15.91
N ARG A 35 6.94 3.71 16.43
CA ARG A 35 6.83 2.46 17.17
C ARG A 35 7.11 1.27 16.25
N LEU A 36 6.57 1.27 15.03
CA LEU A 36 6.83 0.26 14.01
C LEU A 36 8.33 0.18 13.70
N ASP A 37 8.99 1.30 13.40
CA ASP A 37 10.44 1.35 13.15
C ASP A 37 11.27 0.77 14.31
N THR A 38 10.85 1.04 15.55
CA THR A 38 11.49 0.46 16.75
C THR A 38 11.30 -1.06 16.83
N ILE A 39 10.12 -1.56 16.46
CA ILE A 39 9.82 -3.00 16.47
C ILE A 39 10.65 -3.72 15.40
N LEU A 40 10.69 -3.19 14.18
CA LEU A 40 11.45 -3.77 13.07
C LEU A 40 12.93 -3.90 13.43
N LYS A 41 13.54 -2.84 13.97
CA LYS A 41 14.93 -2.84 14.45
C LYS A 41 15.18 -3.87 15.56
N LYS A 42 14.21 -4.09 16.46
CA LYS A 42 14.36 -5.05 17.57
C LYS A 42 14.25 -6.49 17.14
N GLN A 43 13.42 -6.76 16.12
CA GLN A 43 13.14 -8.11 15.64
C GLN A 43 14.06 -8.53 14.50
N ASP A 44 15.03 -7.69 14.12
CA ASP A 44 15.90 -7.90 12.95
C ASP A 44 15.09 -8.12 11.65
N LEU A 45 13.88 -7.54 11.61
CA LEU A 45 13.01 -7.56 10.44
C LEU A 45 13.40 -6.44 9.50
N VAL A 46 13.37 -6.74 8.20
CA VAL A 46 13.63 -5.77 7.14
C VAL A 46 12.29 -5.23 6.63
N PHE A 47 12.30 -4.04 6.03
CA PHE A 47 11.09 -3.49 5.39
C PHE A 47 10.46 -4.44 4.36
N ASP A 48 11.25 -5.35 3.79
CA ASP A 48 10.77 -6.38 2.87
C ASP A 48 9.71 -7.31 3.48
N ASP A 49 9.82 -7.64 4.77
CA ASP A 49 8.80 -8.41 5.48
C ASP A 49 7.50 -7.60 5.62
N VAL A 50 7.61 -6.30 5.91
CA VAL A 50 6.44 -5.41 6.02
C VAL A 50 5.74 -5.28 4.67
N PHE A 51 6.49 -5.12 3.58
CA PHE A 51 5.90 -5.05 2.24
C PHE A 51 5.30 -6.37 1.78
N THR A 52 5.89 -7.50 2.19
CA THR A 52 5.30 -8.82 1.96
C THR A 52 3.94 -8.93 2.63
N GLU A 53 3.82 -8.53 3.90
CA GLU A 53 2.52 -8.53 4.60
C GLU A 53 1.52 -7.57 3.96
N GLU A 54 1.96 -6.39 3.54
CA GLU A 54 1.11 -5.41 2.86
C GLU A 54 0.54 -5.97 1.56
N ILE A 55 1.36 -6.63 0.74
CA ILE A 55 0.92 -7.28 -0.51
C ILE A 55 -0.17 -8.32 -0.23
N ILE A 56 0.01 -9.14 0.81
CA ILE A 56 -0.91 -10.22 1.18
C ILE A 56 -2.22 -9.64 1.71
N ALA A 57 -2.15 -8.71 2.68
CA ALA A 57 -3.32 -8.12 3.31
C ALA A 57 -4.16 -7.32 2.30
N ASN A 58 -3.51 -6.55 1.42
CA ASN A 58 -4.21 -5.80 0.37
C ASN A 58 -4.88 -6.73 -0.65
N SER A 59 -4.21 -7.83 -1.01
CA SER A 59 -4.79 -8.84 -1.92
C SER A 59 -5.98 -9.57 -1.29
N GLU A 60 -5.95 -9.84 0.02
CA GLU A 60 -7.05 -10.48 0.74
C GLU A 60 -8.32 -9.63 0.74
N ILE A 61 -8.19 -8.30 0.84
CA ILE A 61 -9.32 -7.34 0.71
C ILE A 61 -10.02 -7.50 -0.64
N GLU A 62 -9.25 -7.75 -1.71
CA GLU A 62 -9.74 -7.99 -3.07
C GLU A 62 -10.19 -9.44 -3.31
N GLY A 63 -10.18 -10.28 -2.27
CA GLY A 63 -10.57 -11.70 -2.34
C GLY A 63 -9.52 -12.62 -2.95
N VAL A 64 -8.26 -12.16 -3.04
CA VAL A 64 -7.14 -12.91 -3.59
C VAL A 64 -6.24 -13.42 -2.45
N LEU A 65 -6.24 -14.73 -2.25
CA LEU A 65 -5.34 -15.39 -1.29
C LEU A 65 -3.99 -15.67 -1.96
N LEU A 66 -2.93 -15.07 -1.42
CA LEU A 66 -1.55 -15.24 -1.90
C LEU A 66 -0.74 -16.12 -0.94
N ASP A 67 0.26 -16.80 -1.47
CA ASP A 67 1.23 -17.54 -0.67
C ASP A 67 2.37 -16.63 -0.20
N ARG A 68 2.57 -16.53 1.12
CA ARG A 68 3.55 -15.62 1.72
C ARG A 68 4.98 -15.90 1.27
N GLU A 69 5.39 -17.16 1.24
CA GLU A 69 6.76 -17.53 0.86
C GLU A 69 7.03 -17.21 -0.62
N SER A 70 6.04 -17.46 -1.47
CA SER A 70 6.09 -17.06 -2.88
C SER A 70 6.19 -15.54 -3.04
N VAL A 71 5.39 -14.75 -2.33
CA VAL A 71 5.45 -13.28 -2.40
C VAL A 71 6.79 -12.76 -1.89
N HIS A 72 7.25 -13.24 -0.73
CA HIS A 72 8.50 -12.81 -0.12
C HIS A 72 9.71 -13.14 -1.01
N SER A 73 9.81 -14.38 -1.52
CA SER A 73 10.90 -14.78 -2.41
C SER A 73 10.90 -13.96 -3.70
N SER A 74 9.73 -13.65 -4.25
CA SER A 74 9.63 -12.81 -5.44
C SER A 74 9.98 -11.36 -5.19
N PHE A 75 9.54 -10.80 -4.06
CA PHE A 75 9.83 -9.42 -3.70
C PHE A 75 11.33 -9.23 -3.38
N VAL A 76 11.93 -10.14 -2.60
CA VAL A 76 13.31 -10.03 -2.12
C VAL A 76 14.33 -10.57 -3.12
N GLN A 77 14.09 -11.75 -3.69
CA GLN A 77 15.09 -12.48 -4.49
C GLN A 77 14.95 -12.20 -5.99
N ASN A 78 13.96 -11.39 -6.39
CA ASN A 78 13.66 -11.11 -7.80
C ASN A 78 13.41 -12.37 -8.63
N ILE A 79 12.96 -13.44 -7.98
CA ILE A 79 12.54 -14.68 -8.64
C ILE A 79 11.10 -14.44 -9.09
N THR A 80 10.84 -14.52 -10.39
CA THR A 80 9.49 -14.37 -10.93
C THR A 80 8.55 -15.36 -10.22
N PRO A 81 7.49 -14.89 -9.53
CA PRO A 81 6.57 -15.79 -8.84
C PRO A 81 5.96 -16.77 -9.83
N ALA A 82 5.72 -18.02 -9.43
CA ALA A 82 5.22 -19.05 -10.35
C ALA A 82 3.78 -18.78 -10.81
N ARG A 83 3.07 -17.88 -10.12
CA ARG A 83 1.65 -17.59 -10.31
C ARG A 83 1.48 -16.11 -10.69
N GLU A 84 0.60 -15.88 -11.65
CA GLU A 84 0.34 -14.57 -12.27
C GLU A 84 -0.20 -13.53 -11.27
N LYS A 85 -1.03 -13.96 -10.30
CA LYS A 85 -1.62 -13.04 -9.31
C LYS A 85 -0.58 -12.46 -8.35
N GLU A 86 0.33 -13.30 -7.88
CA GLU A 86 1.47 -12.89 -7.05
C GLU A 86 2.42 -11.96 -7.83
N GLN A 87 2.58 -12.15 -9.16
CA GLN A 87 3.39 -11.28 -10.03
C GLN A 87 2.85 -9.85 -10.09
N GLY A 88 1.55 -9.70 -10.38
CA GLY A 88 0.92 -8.38 -10.45
C GLY A 88 1.00 -7.63 -9.13
N ALA A 89 0.72 -8.31 -8.00
CA ALA A 89 0.73 -7.66 -6.69
C ALA A 89 2.15 -7.24 -6.25
N VAL A 90 3.17 -8.06 -6.51
CA VAL A 90 4.58 -7.72 -6.25
C VAL A 90 5.06 -6.58 -7.14
N ALA A 91 4.70 -6.60 -8.43
CA ALA A 91 5.09 -5.57 -9.38
C ALA A 91 4.47 -4.21 -9.05
N LEU A 92 3.20 -4.19 -8.60
CA LEU A 92 2.51 -2.99 -8.14
C LEU A 92 3.21 -2.37 -6.93
N MET A 93 3.54 -3.18 -5.91
CA MET A 93 4.26 -2.71 -4.72
C MET A 93 5.63 -2.12 -5.09
N ARG A 94 6.38 -2.78 -5.98
CA ARG A 94 7.67 -2.26 -6.45
C ARG A 94 7.52 -0.95 -7.21
N MET A 95 6.52 -0.83 -8.08
CA MET A 95 6.22 0.42 -8.79
C MET A 95 5.94 1.55 -7.80
N ALA A 96 5.11 1.30 -6.78
CA ALA A 96 4.82 2.28 -5.74
C ALA A 96 6.08 2.72 -4.98
N LEU A 97 6.98 1.80 -4.64
CA LEU A 97 8.23 2.11 -3.96
C LEU A 97 9.21 2.88 -4.84
N VAL A 98 9.31 2.56 -6.12
CA VAL A 98 10.18 3.28 -7.07
C VAL A 98 9.71 4.72 -7.25
N HIS A 99 8.40 4.94 -7.38
CA HIS A 99 7.82 6.26 -7.68
C HIS A 99 7.32 7.03 -6.45
N HIS A 100 7.61 6.58 -5.22
CA HIS A 100 7.05 7.16 -3.99
C HIS A 100 7.33 8.67 -3.78
N ALA A 101 8.41 9.19 -4.38
CA ALA A 101 8.82 10.58 -4.26
C ALA A 101 8.28 11.47 -5.40
N GLU A 102 7.61 10.88 -6.38
CA GLU A 102 7.09 11.57 -7.56
C GLU A 102 5.60 11.93 -7.36
N PRO A 103 5.11 13.04 -7.93
CA PRO A 103 3.69 13.32 -7.95
C PRO A 103 2.91 12.21 -8.65
N LEU A 104 1.78 11.79 -8.06
CA LEU A 104 0.88 10.83 -8.68
C LEU A 104 0.28 11.40 -9.97
N SER A 105 0.60 10.79 -11.12
CA SER A 105 0.08 11.18 -12.42
C SER A 105 -0.95 10.20 -12.97
N HIS A 106 -1.71 10.62 -14.00
CA HIS A 106 -2.66 9.72 -14.67
C HIS A 106 -1.94 8.56 -15.35
N GLU A 107 -0.74 8.81 -15.90
CA GLU A 107 0.10 7.78 -16.53
C GLU A 107 0.57 6.75 -15.50
N LEU A 108 1.00 7.19 -14.31
CA LEU A 108 1.42 6.29 -13.24
C LEU A 108 0.22 5.47 -12.72
N LEU A 109 -0.93 6.10 -12.52
CA LEU A 109 -2.17 5.40 -12.15
C LEU A 109 -2.58 4.36 -13.19
N PHE A 110 -2.48 4.69 -14.48
CA PHE A 110 -2.77 3.75 -15.55
C PHE A 110 -1.78 2.58 -15.55
N ALA A 111 -0.48 2.85 -15.40
CA ALA A 111 0.54 1.80 -15.33
C ALA A 111 0.32 0.84 -14.15
N MET A 112 -0.24 1.33 -13.03
CA MET A 112 -0.60 0.51 -11.86
C MET A 112 -1.79 -0.43 -12.09
N GLN A 113 -2.69 -0.13 -13.04
CA GLN A 113 -3.90 -0.92 -13.29
C GLN A 113 -3.68 -2.11 -14.24
N TRP A 114 -2.65 -2.06 -15.07
CA TRP A 114 -2.42 -3.01 -16.17
C TRP A 114 -1.22 -3.95 -15.94
N GLN A 115 -1.06 -4.43 -14.70
CA GLN A 115 -0.06 -5.44 -14.33
C GLN A 115 -0.69 -6.79 -13.99
#